data_AF-G0EY17-F1
#
_entry.id   AF-G0EY17-F1
#
_cell.length_a   1.000
_cell.length_b   1.000
_cell.length_c   1.000
_cell.angle_alpha   90.00
_cell.angle_beta   90.00
_cell.angle_gamma   90.00
#
_symmetry.space_group_name_H-M   'P 1'
#
loop_
_entity.id
_entity.type
_entity.pdbx_description
1 polymer ?
#
loop_
_entity_poly.entity_id
_entity_poly.type
_entity_poly.pdbx_seq_one_letter_code
_entity_poly.pdbx_strand_id
1 'polypeptide(L)'
;METGEDVVMNKAEKKILRDVIFYVAHHNKYLWWELKRQILDSGYQIFYPRQGEFDLVAEGALMRLRSHEKQALILEWQKSNVDHSEVTSEQIVLSYVPLIIEEVVKRATTAAYRTTNW
;
A
#
# COMPACT_ATOMS: atom_id res chain seq x y z
N MET A 1 -23.47 -6.99 -10.12
CA MET A 1 -22.39 -6.00 -9.99
C MET A 1 -22.48 -5.47 -8.59
N GLU A 2 -21.83 -6.15 -7.65
CA GLU A 2 -21.71 -5.64 -6.29
C GLU A 2 -20.81 -4.41 -6.33
N THR A 3 -21.29 -3.34 -5.70
CA THR A 3 -20.54 -2.11 -5.49
C THR A 3 -19.25 -2.45 -4.77
N GLY A 4 -18.13 -2.38 -5.48
CA GLY A 4 -16.81 -2.37 -4.86
C GLY A 4 -16.73 -1.12 -4.00
N GLU A 5 -17.04 -1.26 -2.72
CA GLU A 5 -16.53 -0.35 -1.71
C GLU A 5 -15.03 -0.30 -1.95
N ASP A 6 -14.51 0.84 -2.41
CA ASP A 6 -13.08 1.08 -2.42
C ASP A 6 -12.60 0.78 -1.00
N VAL A 7 -11.88 -0.34 -0.82
CA VAL A 7 -11.32 -0.71 0.47
C VAL A 7 -10.21 0.30 0.73
N VAL A 8 -10.57 1.44 1.31
CA VAL A 8 -9.64 2.52 1.60
C VAL A 8 -9.10 2.32 3.01
N MET A 9 -7.78 2.28 3.11
CA MET A 9 -7.06 2.25 4.39
C MET A 9 -7.51 3.39 5.29
N ASN A 10 -7.97 3.05 6.49
CA ASN A 10 -8.47 4.01 7.47
C ASN A 10 -7.33 4.82 8.11
N LYS A 11 -7.65 5.88 8.87
CA LYS A 11 -6.64 6.77 9.48
C LYS A 11 -5.72 6.06 10.48
N ALA A 12 -6.23 5.08 11.22
CA ALA A 12 -5.44 4.33 12.20
C ALA A 12 -4.47 3.37 11.50
N GLU A 13 -4.94 2.61 10.51
CA GLU A 13 -4.13 1.74 9.66
C GLU A 13 -3.03 2.54 8.95
N LYS A 14 -3.38 3.69 8.36
CA LYS A 14 -2.42 4.59 7.70
C LYS A 14 -1.37 5.15 8.66
N LYS A 15 -1.72 5.32 9.94
CA LYS A 15 -0.77 5.73 10.97
C LYS A 15 0.18 4.60 11.32
N ILE A 16 -0.33 3.37 11.47
CA ILE A 16 0.48 2.17 11.77
C ILE A 16 1.43 1.87 10.61
N LEU A 17 0.94 1.94 9.37
CA LEU A 17 1.69 1.61 8.16
C LEU A 17 2.52 2.76 7.59
N ARG A 18 2.57 3.92 8.26
CA ARG A 18 3.25 5.11 7.73
C ARG A 18 4.70 4.84 7.33
N ASP A 19 5.44 4.19 8.21
CA ASP A 19 6.86 3.94 8.03
C ASP A 19 7.09 2.82 7.00
N VAL A 20 6.21 1.82 6.97
CA VAL A 20 6.19 0.78 5.93
C VAL A 20 5.97 1.40 4.56
N ILE A 21 4.93 2.24 4.39
CA ILE A 21 4.63 2.91 3.12
C ILE A 21 5.81 3.79 2.69
N PHE A 22 6.41 4.53 3.63
CA PHE A 22 7.57 5.37 3.32
C PHE A 22 8.77 4.54 2.86
N TYR A 23 9.06 3.45 3.56
CA TYR A 23 10.12 2.52 3.21
C TYR A 23 9.88 1.90 1.83
N VAL A 24 8.69 1.34 1.58
CA VAL A 24 8.34 0.71 0.30
C VAL A 24 8.44 1.72 -0.84
N ALA A 25 7.96 2.95 -0.67
CA ALA A 25 8.05 3.98 -1.71
C ALA A 25 9.50 4.33 -2.10
N HIS A 26 10.44 4.25 -1.16
CA HIS A 26 11.82 4.71 -1.36
C HIS A 26 12.87 3.58 -1.28
N HIS A 27 12.44 2.32 -1.23
CA HIS A 27 13.35 1.18 -1.11
C HIS A 27 14.32 1.09 -2.30
N ASN A 28 13.87 1.52 -3.48
CA ASN A 28 14.66 1.56 -4.69
C ASN A 28 14.36 2.86 -5.45
N LYS A 29 15.35 3.75 -5.48
CA LYS A 29 15.26 5.05 -6.15
C LYS A 29 14.93 4.92 -7.63
N TYR A 30 15.49 3.93 -8.33
CA TYR A 30 15.22 3.71 -9.75
C TYR A 30 13.76 3.34 -9.99
N LEU A 31 13.22 2.39 -9.22
CA LEU A 31 11.81 1.99 -9.33
C LEU A 31 10.85 3.14 -9.02
N TRP A 32 11.18 3.95 -8.02
CA TRP A 32 10.42 5.16 -7.72
C TRP A 32 10.37 6.14 -8.90
N TRP A 33 11.51 6.38 -9.57
CA TRP A 33 11.56 7.25 -10.74
C TRP A 33 10.82 6.66 -11.94
N GLU A 34 10.98 5.36 -12.20
CA GLU A 34 10.26 4.67 -13.27
C GLU A 34 8.75 4.71 -13.06
N LEU A 35 8.26 4.49 -11.83
CA LEU A 35 6.84 4.59 -11.51
C LEU A 35 6.31 6.01 -11.78
N LYS A 36 7.04 7.05 -11.34
CA LYS A 36 6.66 8.44 -11.65
C LYS A 36 6.65 8.72 -13.15
N ARG A 37 7.63 8.21 -13.90
CA ARG A 37 7.68 8.34 -15.36
C ARG A 37 6.46 7.70 -16.02
N GLN A 38 6.13 6.47 -15.63
CA GLN A 38 4.94 5.77 -16.14
C GLN A 38 3.64 6.54 -15.84
N ILE A 39 3.52 7.13 -14.64
CA ILE A 39 2.38 7.97 -14.27
C ILE A 39 2.33 9.25 -15.12
N LEU A 40 3.47 9.89 -15.40
CA LEU A 40 3.51 11.07 -16.27
C LEU A 40 3.12 10.73 -17.71
N ASP A 41 3.64 9.61 -18.23
CA ASP A 41 3.44 9.22 -19.63
C ASP A 41 2.01 8.73 -19.90
N SER A 42 1.38 8.09 -18.91
CA SER A 42 0.08 7.40 -19.10
C SER A 42 -1.05 7.88 -18.20
N GLY A 43 -0.81 8.88 -17.33
CA GLY A 43 -1.76 9.27 -16.28
C GLY A 43 -1.95 8.18 -15.22
N TYR A 44 -2.99 8.31 -14.39
CA TYR A 44 -3.38 7.30 -13.40
C TYR A 44 -3.84 6.00 -14.09
N GLN A 45 -3.30 4.87 -13.66
CA GLN A 45 -3.64 3.52 -14.11
C GLN A 45 -3.92 2.64 -12.90
N ILE A 46 -4.82 1.66 -13.07
CA ILE A 46 -5.12 0.65 -12.05
C ILE A 46 -3.91 -0.27 -11.81
N PHE A 47 -3.07 -0.44 -12.84
CA PHE A 47 -1.87 -1.25 -12.78
C PHE A 47 -0.72 -0.61 -13.56
N TYR A 48 0.46 -0.59 -12.97
CA TYR A 48 1.71 -0.21 -13.64
C TYR A 48 2.63 -1.43 -13.79
N PRO A 49 3.39 -1.56 -14.90
CA PRO A 49 4.29 -2.70 -15.11
C PRO A 49 5.31 -2.92 -13.98
N ARG A 50 5.74 -1.85 -13.29
CA ARG A 50 6.70 -1.91 -12.17
C ARG A 50 6.04 -2.08 -10.80
N GLN A 51 4.72 -2.10 -10.72
CA GLN A 51 3.97 -2.21 -9.46
C GLN A 51 4.28 -3.51 -8.71
N GLY A 52 4.42 -4.63 -9.44
CA GLY A 52 4.75 -5.93 -8.85
C GLY A 52 6.11 -5.98 -8.13
N GLU A 53 7.03 -5.07 -8.45
CA GLU A 53 8.32 -4.98 -7.74
C GLU A 53 8.18 -4.36 -6.35
N PHE A 54 7.10 -3.60 -6.10
CA PHE A 54 6.79 -3.08 -4.78
C PHE A 54 6.06 -4.12 -3.91
N ASP A 55 5.36 -5.09 -4.49
CA ASP A 55 4.57 -6.10 -3.76
C ASP A 55 5.46 -6.94 -2.82
N LEU A 56 6.56 -7.49 -3.34
CA LEU A 56 7.51 -8.29 -2.56
C LEU A 56 8.16 -7.48 -1.42
N VAL A 57 8.38 -6.18 -1.66
CA VAL A 57 8.97 -5.27 -0.67
C VAL A 57 7.94 -4.93 0.41
N ALA A 58 6.69 -4.73 0.03
CA ALA A 58 5.58 -4.48 0.95
C ALA A 58 5.32 -5.70 1.84
N GLU A 59 5.26 -6.90 1.27
CA GLU A 59 5.14 -8.16 1.99
C GLU A 59 6.31 -8.32 2.98
N GLY A 60 7.56 -8.18 2.52
CA GLY A 60 8.73 -8.28 3.37
C GLY A 60 8.76 -7.25 4.50
N ALA A 61 8.27 -6.03 4.25
CA ALA A 61 8.18 -4.98 5.27
C ALA A 61 7.09 -5.27 6.30
N LEU A 62 5.91 -5.75 5.88
CA LEU A 62 4.83 -6.17 6.77
C LEU A 62 5.26 -7.33 7.68
N MET A 63 5.99 -8.30 7.14
CA MET A 63 6.46 -9.45 7.91
C MET A 63 7.50 -9.07 8.97
N ARG A 64 8.17 -7.92 8.81
CA ARG A 64 9.13 -7.36 9.79
C ARG A 64 8.51 -6.44 10.83
N LEU A 65 7.21 -6.14 10.74
CA LEU A 65 6.52 -5.37 11.77
C LEU A 65 6.68 -6.05 13.14
N ARG A 66 6.79 -5.23 14.19
CA ARG A 66 6.84 -5.70 15.56
C ARG A 66 5.49 -6.33 15.91
N SER A 67 5.49 -7.27 16.87
CA SER A 67 4.28 -8.00 17.24
C SER A 67 3.12 -7.09 17.64
N HIS A 68 3.39 -5.95 18.30
CA HIS A 68 2.34 -4.99 18.68
C HIS A 68 1.77 -4.21 17.48
N GLU A 69 2.56 -3.96 16.45
CA GLU A 69 2.11 -3.29 15.22
C GLU A 69 1.22 -4.24 14.40
N LYS A 70 1.63 -5.50 14.26
CA LYS A 70 0.81 -6.55 13.64
C LYS A 70 -0.52 -6.72 14.37
N GLN A 71 -0.48 -6.79 15.71
CA GLN A 71 -1.69 -6.88 16.52
C GLN A 71 -2.60 -5.67 16.34
N ALA A 72 -2.04 -4.46 16.25
CA ALA A 72 -2.82 -3.25 16.00
C ALA A 72 -3.51 -3.29 14.63
N LEU A 73 -2.84 -3.77 13.57
CA LEU A 73 -3.45 -3.94 12.25
C LEU A 73 -4.59 -4.96 12.28
N ILE A 74 -4.39 -6.10 12.94
CA ILE A 74 -5.43 -7.14 13.05
C ILE A 74 -6.67 -6.58 13.76
N LEU A 75 -6.49 -5.79 14.83
CA LEU A 75 -7.58 -5.15 15.54
C LEU A 75 -8.32 -4.11 14.68
N GLU A 76 -7.61 -3.36 13.84
CA GLU A 76 -8.26 -2.44 12.90
C GLU A 76 -9.03 -3.20 11.82
N TRP A 77 -8.44 -4.25 11.24
CA TRP A 77 -9.10 -5.10 10.25
C TRP A 77 -10.38 -5.74 10.81
N GLN A 78 -10.36 -6.24 12.04
CA GLN A 78 -11.51 -6.85 12.71
C GLN A 78 -12.65 -5.87 12.98
N LYS A 79 -12.38 -4.57 13.15
CA LYS A 79 -13.44 -3.56 13.31
C LYS A 79 -14.24 -3.35 12.01
N SER A 80 -13.59 -3.56 10.87
CA SER A 80 -14.16 -3.31 9.55
C SER A 80 -14.73 -4.58 8.88
N ASN A 81 -14.36 -5.77 9.33
CA ASN A 81 -14.79 -7.05 8.74
C ASN A 81 -15.57 -7.87 9.77
N VAL A 82 -16.90 -7.97 9.62
CA VAL A 82 -17.80 -8.61 10.60
C VAL A 82 -17.78 -10.14 10.52
N ASP A 83 -17.38 -10.71 9.38
CA ASP A 83 -17.19 -12.15 9.22
C ASP A 83 -15.72 -12.51 9.44
N HIS A 84 -15.47 -13.26 10.53
CA HIS A 84 -14.14 -13.64 10.97
C HIS A 84 -13.81 -15.10 10.68
N SER A 85 -14.68 -15.81 9.97
CA SER A 85 -14.49 -17.23 9.75
C SER A 85 -13.28 -17.49 8.82
N GLU A 86 -12.31 -18.25 9.33
CA GLU A 86 -11.19 -18.88 8.61
C GLU A 86 -9.98 -18.01 8.20
N VAL A 87 -9.94 -16.69 8.46
CA VAL A 87 -8.76 -15.86 8.11
C VAL A 87 -7.71 -15.85 9.22
N THR A 88 -6.49 -16.29 8.90
CA THR A 88 -5.35 -16.26 9.83
C THR A 88 -4.80 -14.85 10.02
N SER A 89 -4.13 -14.61 11.16
CA SER A 89 -3.46 -13.33 11.43
C SER A 89 -2.45 -12.93 10.36
N GLU A 90 -1.76 -13.91 9.76
CA GLU A 90 -0.82 -13.66 8.66
C GLU A 90 -1.55 -13.21 7.39
N GLN A 91 -2.64 -13.89 7.01
CA GLN A 91 -3.47 -13.48 5.87
C GLN A 91 -4.06 -12.08 6.07
N ILE A 92 -4.50 -11.74 7.28
CA ILE A 92 -4.96 -10.38 7.62
C ILE A 92 -3.84 -9.37 7.42
N VAL A 93 -2.62 -9.65 7.89
CA VAL A 93 -1.50 -8.73 7.72
C VAL A 93 -1.15 -8.57 6.23
N LEU A 94 -1.12 -9.67 5.48
CA LEU A 94 -0.81 -9.65 4.05
C LEU A 94 -1.90 -8.99 3.19
N SER A 95 -3.15 -8.93 3.65
CA SER A 95 -4.21 -8.21 2.93
C SER A 95 -3.95 -6.70 2.82
N TYR A 96 -3.01 -6.16 3.61
CA TYR A 96 -2.59 -4.77 3.51
C TYR A 96 -1.59 -4.48 2.38
N VAL A 97 -1.02 -5.51 1.72
CA VAL A 97 -0.11 -5.32 0.57
C VAL A 97 -0.75 -4.44 -0.51
N PRO A 98 -1.91 -4.78 -1.11
CA PRO A 98 -2.51 -3.93 -2.16
C PRO A 98 -2.80 -2.50 -1.69
N LEU A 99 -3.19 -2.31 -0.43
CA LEU A 99 -3.46 -0.99 0.15
C LEU A 99 -2.19 -0.13 0.30
N ILE A 100 -1.07 -0.75 0.67
CA ILE A 100 0.23 -0.09 0.71
C ILE A 100 0.65 0.34 -0.69
N ILE A 101 0.45 -0.53 -1.69
CA ILE A 101 0.82 -0.27 -3.07
C ILE A 101 0.01 0.89 -3.65
N GLU A 102 -1.30 0.93 -3.39
CA GLU A 102 -2.15 2.04 -3.78
C GLU A 102 -1.66 3.37 -3.17
N GLU A 103 -1.25 3.37 -1.90
CA GLU A 103 -0.67 4.55 -1.25
C GLU A 103 0.69 4.96 -1.84
N VAL A 104 1.52 4.00 -2.27
CA VAL A 104 2.77 4.28 -3.00
C VAL A 104 2.47 4.94 -4.33
N VAL A 105 1.49 4.42 -5.10
CA VAL A 105 1.05 5.01 -6.36
C VAL A 105 0.50 6.42 -6.14
N LYS A 106 -0.39 6.64 -5.16
CA LYS A 106 -0.93 7.98 -4.81
C LYS A 106 0.19 8.99 -4.52
N ARG A 107 1.23 8.57 -3.79
CA ARG A 107 2.40 9.41 -3.51
C ARG A 107 3.22 9.69 -4.76
N ALA A 108 3.46 8.67 -5.59
CA ALA A 108 4.17 8.82 -6.86
C ALA A 108 3.44 9.77 -7.80
N THR A 109 2.12 9.67 -7.90
CA THR A 109 1.26 10.57 -8.66
C THR A 109 1.38 12.02 -8.19
N THR A 110 1.29 12.23 -6.88
CA THR A 110 1.48 13.56 -6.29
C THR A 110 2.88 14.12 -6.59
N ALA A 111 3.92 13.29 -6.51
CA ALA A 111 5.30 13.69 -6.79
C ALA A 111 5.56 13.95 -8.28
N ALA A 112 4.96 13.16 -9.17
CA ALA A 112 5.03 13.31 -10.61
C ALA A 112 4.50 14.68 -11.05
N TYR A 113 3.27 15.03 -10.65
CA TYR A 113 2.66 16.31 -11.01
C TYR A 113 3.33 17.52 -10.36
N ARG A 114 4.03 17.35 -9.23
CA ARG A 114 4.89 18.40 -8.65
C ARG A 114 6.16 18.64 -9.46
N THR A 115 6.66 17.62 -10.16
CA THR A 115 7.91 17.72 -10.92
C THR A 115 7.71 18.44 -12.25
N THR A 116 6.49 18.39 -12.82
CA THR A 116 6.15 19.04 -14.10
C THR A 116 5.79 20.53 -14.01
N ASN A 117 5.50 21.05 -12.81
CA ASN A 117 5.11 22.45 -12.59
C ASN A 117 6.28 23.36 -12.17
N TRP A 118 7.47 23.14 -12.73
CA TRP A 118 8.67 23.97 -12.49
C TRP A 118 9.06 24.76 -13.73
#